data_AF-A0A258GSU3-F1
#
_entry.id   AF-A0A258GSU3-F1
#
_cell.length_a   1.000
_cell.length_b   1.000
_cell.length_c   1.000
_cell.angle_alpha   90.00
_cell.angle_beta   90.00
_cell.angle_gamma   90.00
#
_symmetry.space_group_name_H-M   'P 1'
#
loop_
_entity.id
_entity.type
_entity.pdbx_description
1 polymer ?
#
loop_
_entity_poly.entity_id
_entity_poly.type
_entity_poly.pdbx_seq_one_letter_code
_entity_poly.pdbx_strand_id
1 'polypeptide(L)'
;MRSAFFISMWLAAASPALAQTCEGGAKGKAGEVFVAAAPSGEVATWILERVEGEGMESDHFARPGLMLDFRFARGALSGPDKVVVSITRFSDPDVGRAPELSAVWIEAQLDGRSLGWLGSDQAKGERALAQALSAAWPNRLVIELHAGASAAGRKLAAAEFDLSVRGAAEVLAREALAGRACQSG
;
A
#
# COMPACT_ATOMS: atom_id res chain seq x y z
N MET A 1 -1.15 5.05 70.00
CA MET A 1 -0.60 4.36 68.81
C MET A 1 -0.70 5.33 67.65
N ARG A 2 0.44 5.79 67.10
CA ARG A 2 0.51 6.78 66.02
C ARG A 2 0.61 6.04 64.68
N SER A 3 -0.37 6.23 63.79
CA SER A 3 -0.34 5.71 62.42
C SER A 3 0.17 6.80 61.48
N ALA A 4 1.29 6.55 60.81
CA ALA A 4 1.86 7.41 59.79
C ALA A 4 1.15 7.16 58.45
N PHE A 5 0.58 8.22 57.85
CA PHE A 5 0.11 8.22 56.47
C PHE A 5 1.29 8.51 55.54
N PHE A 6 1.64 7.53 54.70
CA PHE A 6 2.55 7.73 53.58
C PHE A 6 1.78 8.38 52.42
N ILE A 7 2.17 9.60 52.04
CA ILE A 7 1.71 10.25 50.82
C ILE A 7 2.57 9.71 49.66
N SER A 8 1.97 8.88 48.82
CA SER A 8 2.56 8.50 47.53
C SER A 8 2.45 9.67 46.57
N MET A 9 3.54 10.42 46.44
CA MET A 9 3.71 11.48 45.45
C MET A 9 4.01 10.84 44.09
N TRP A 10 3.01 10.73 43.23
CA TRP A 10 3.21 10.37 41.83
C TRP A 10 3.76 11.61 41.10
N LEU A 11 5.05 11.57 40.73
CA LEU A 11 5.59 12.47 39.72
C LEU A 11 4.88 12.15 38.40
N ALA A 12 3.99 13.04 37.96
CA ALA A 12 3.55 13.09 36.59
C ALA A 12 4.74 13.51 35.73
N ALA A 13 5.47 12.54 35.19
CA ALA A 13 6.35 12.77 34.06
C ALA A 13 5.44 13.19 32.89
N ALA A 14 5.42 14.49 32.59
CA ALA A 14 4.81 15.01 31.38
C ALA A 14 5.45 14.29 30.19
N SER A 15 4.72 13.34 29.61
CA SER A 15 5.12 12.70 28.36
C SER A 15 5.18 13.80 27.30
N PRO A 16 6.23 13.85 26.45
CA PRO A 16 6.26 14.79 25.35
C PRO A 16 5.00 14.59 24.52
N ALA A 17 4.30 15.70 24.25
CA ALA A 17 3.08 15.73 23.44
C ALA A 17 3.24 14.83 22.22
N LEU A 18 2.52 13.71 22.22
CA LEU A 18 2.45 12.79 21.10
C LEU A 18 1.99 13.63 19.90
N ALA A 19 2.75 13.58 18.81
CA ALA A 19 2.37 14.21 17.56
C ALA A 19 0.96 13.73 17.19
N GLN A 20 -0.01 14.65 17.20
CA GLN A 20 -1.38 14.35 16.81
C GLN A 20 -1.35 13.86 15.36
N THR A 21 -1.53 12.57 15.13
CA THR A 21 -1.71 12.02 13.79
C THR A 21 -3.14 12.32 13.34
N CYS A 22 -3.33 13.43 12.64
CA CYS A 22 -4.62 13.75 12.02
C CYS A 22 -4.75 12.90 10.74
N GLU A 23 -5.54 11.83 10.84
CA GLU A 23 -5.84 10.90 9.76
C GLU A 23 -7.35 10.87 9.50
N GLY A 24 -7.74 10.72 8.24
CA GLY A 24 -9.11 10.41 7.84
C GLY A 24 -9.08 9.34 6.75
N GLY A 25 -10.12 8.50 6.72
CA GLY A 25 -10.27 7.42 5.75
C GLY A 25 -11.63 7.45 5.07
N ALA A 26 -11.68 7.04 3.80
CA ALA A 26 -12.90 6.89 3.03
C ALA A 26 -12.80 5.65 2.13
N LYS A 27 -13.90 4.88 2.04
CA LYS A 27 -13.99 3.68 1.20
C LYS A 27 -15.07 3.85 0.13
N GLY A 28 -14.77 3.42 -1.09
CA GLY A 28 -15.70 3.44 -2.22
C GLY A 28 -15.33 2.45 -3.31
N LYS A 29 -15.89 2.64 -4.51
CA LYS A 29 -15.64 1.73 -5.66
C LYS A 29 -14.19 1.71 -6.14
N ALA A 30 -13.44 2.80 -5.93
CA ALA A 30 -12.02 2.86 -6.25
C ALA A 30 -11.16 2.11 -5.22
N GLY A 31 -11.73 1.64 -4.11
CA GLY A 31 -11.02 1.08 -2.97
C GLY A 31 -11.03 2.02 -1.78
N GLU A 32 -9.95 2.03 -1.02
CA GLU A 32 -9.86 2.76 0.25
C GLU A 32 -8.76 3.83 0.16
N VAL A 33 -9.08 5.04 0.60
CA VAL A 33 -8.15 6.16 0.63
C VAL A 33 -8.03 6.68 2.05
N PHE A 34 -6.79 6.78 2.53
CA PHE A 34 -6.42 7.42 3.78
C PHE A 34 -5.69 8.71 3.49
N VAL A 35 -5.95 9.77 4.25
CA VAL A 35 -5.22 11.03 4.17
C VAL A 35 -4.67 11.39 5.52
N ALA A 36 -3.36 11.59 5.57
CA ALA A 36 -2.62 11.95 6.78
C ALA A 36 -1.78 13.21 6.54
N ALA A 37 -1.60 14.01 7.60
CA ALA A 37 -0.64 15.11 7.59
C ALA A 37 0.79 14.55 7.66
N ALA A 38 1.68 15.00 6.78
CA ALA A 38 3.11 14.72 6.84
C ALA A 38 3.93 16.02 6.81
N PRO A 39 5.20 16.01 7.25
CA PRO A 39 6.05 17.22 7.24
C PRO A 39 6.19 17.89 5.87
N SER A 40 6.05 17.11 4.79
CA SER A 40 6.14 17.55 3.39
C SER A 40 4.81 18.00 2.78
N GLY A 41 3.71 17.99 3.55
CA GLY A 41 2.35 18.20 3.06
C GLY A 41 1.46 16.99 3.31
N GLU A 42 0.22 17.05 2.84
CA GLU A 42 -0.73 15.95 3.02
C GLU A 42 -0.39 14.78 2.08
N VAL A 43 -0.42 13.58 2.63
CA VAL A 43 -0.20 12.33 1.90
C VAL A 43 -1.53 11.61 1.82
N ALA A 44 -1.91 11.21 0.61
CA ALA A 44 -3.06 10.36 0.37
C ALA A 44 -2.55 8.96 -0.02
N THR A 45 -2.85 7.97 0.80
CA THR A 45 -2.57 6.56 0.56
C THR A 45 -3.82 5.91 -0.02
N TRP A 46 -3.72 5.39 -1.23
CA TRP A 46 -4.79 4.68 -1.91
C TRP A 46 -4.48 3.19 -1.95
N ILE A 47 -5.30 2.40 -1.26
CA ILE A 47 -5.30 0.93 -1.31
C ILE A 47 -6.30 0.51 -2.39
N LEU A 48 -5.78 -0.14 -3.43
CA LEU A 48 -6.58 -0.50 -4.59
C LEU A 48 -7.25 -1.85 -4.39
N GLU A 49 -8.55 -1.89 -4.67
CA GLU A 49 -9.28 -3.14 -4.79
C GLU A 49 -8.88 -3.82 -6.10
N ARG A 50 -8.76 -5.15 -6.06
CA ARG A 50 -8.49 -5.96 -7.24
C ARG A 50 -9.76 -6.06 -8.07
N VAL A 51 -9.62 -6.19 -9.38
CA VAL A 51 -10.76 -6.56 -10.23
C VAL A 51 -11.23 -7.96 -9.84
N GLU A 52 -12.51 -8.08 -9.46
CA GLU A 52 -13.09 -9.35 -9.04
C GLU A 52 -13.18 -10.33 -10.22
N GLY A 53 -12.94 -11.61 -9.97
CA GLY A 53 -12.91 -12.65 -11.03
C GLY A 53 -11.66 -12.64 -11.91
N GLU A 54 -10.84 -11.58 -11.87
CA GLU A 54 -9.59 -11.47 -12.62
C GLU A 54 -8.37 -11.81 -11.75
N GLY A 55 -7.37 -12.45 -12.37
CA GLY A 55 -6.11 -12.84 -11.74
C GLY A 55 -5.98 -14.33 -11.41
N MET A 56 -4.92 -14.66 -10.68
CA MET A 56 -4.55 -16.04 -10.33
C MET A 56 -4.05 -16.09 -8.89
N GLU A 57 -4.52 -17.06 -8.13
CA GLU A 57 -3.96 -17.46 -6.84
C GLU A 57 -3.37 -18.87 -7.00
N SER A 58 -2.24 -19.14 -6.36
CA SER A 58 -1.73 -20.51 -6.24
C SER A 58 -1.68 -20.92 -4.78
N ASP A 59 -1.48 -22.22 -4.57
CA ASP A 59 -1.32 -22.84 -3.25
C ASP A 59 -0.21 -22.17 -2.39
N HIS A 60 0.70 -21.42 -3.01
CA HIS A 60 1.83 -20.78 -2.34
C HIS A 60 1.73 -19.26 -2.26
N PHE A 61 0.90 -18.61 -3.08
CA PHE A 61 0.87 -17.16 -3.18
C PHE A 61 -0.55 -16.65 -3.41
N ALA A 62 -0.97 -15.72 -2.57
CA ALA A 62 -2.20 -14.96 -2.78
C ALA A 62 -2.07 -14.06 -4.02
N ARG A 63 -3.22 -13.60 -4.51
CA ARG A 63 -3.24 -12.46 -5.45
C ARG A 63 -2.51 -11.25 -4.85
N PRO A 64 -1.59 -10.59 -5.58
CA PRO A 64 -0.89 -9.40 -5.09
C PRO A 64 -1.85 -8.29 -4.64
N GLY A 65 -1.43 -7.51 -3.65
CA GLY A 65 -2.07 -6.25 -3.26
C GLY A 65 -1.31 -5.04 -3.83
N LEU A 66 -1.99 -3.91 -3.98
CA LEU A 66 -1.37 -2.68 -4.46
C LEU A 66 -1.80 -1.49 -3.60
N MET A 67 -0.81 -0.70 -3.21
CA MET A 67 -1.00 0.55 -2.50
C MET A 67 -0.15 1.65 -3.13
N LEU A 68 -0.71 2.84 -3.25
CA LEU A 68 -0.09 4.00 -3.89
C LEU A 68 -0.15 5.20 -2.95
N ASP A 69 0.99 5.84 -2.69
CA ASP A 69 1.03 7.08 -1.92
C ASP A 69 1.23 8.27 -2.86
N PHE A 70 0.38 9.28 -2.68
CA PHE A 70 0.38 10.52 -3.44
C PHE A 70 0.59 11.70 -2.52
N ARG A 71 1.11 12.79 -3.07
CA ARG A 71 0.93 14.11 -2.46
C ARG A 71 -0.49 14.59 -2.75
N PHE A 72 -1.13 15.11 -1.73
CA PHE A 72 -2.45 15.70 -1.87
C PHE A 72 -2.38 17.20 -1.57
N ALA A 73 -2.76 18.01 -2.56
CA ALA A 73 -2.74 19.46 -2.41
C ALA A 73 -3.80 20.08 -3.31
N ARG A 74 -4.49 21.11 -2.81
CA ARG A 74 -5.53 21.85 -3.56
C ARG A 74 -6.60 20.94 -4.15
N GLY A 75 -6.91 19.83 -3.47
CA GLY A 75 -7.94 18.87 -3.87
C GLY A 75 -7.55 17.90 -4.99
N ALA A 76 -6.28 17.83 -5.37
CA ALA A 76 -5.77 16.95 -6.44
C ALA A 76 -4.63 16.05 -5.95
N LEU A 77 -4.53 14.85 -6.54
CA LEU A 77 -3.44 13.91 -6.27
C LEU A 77 -2.27 14.14 -7.25
N SER A 78 -1.06 14.29 -6.72
CA SER A 78 0.19 14.37 -7.47
C SER A 78 1.09 13.17 -7.13
N GLY A 79 1.73 12.59 -8.15
CA GLY A 79 2.51 11.34 -8.02
C GLY A 79 1.92 10.20 -8.84
N PRO A 80 2.15 8.93 -8.43
CA PRO A 80 2.49 8.48 -7.08
C PRO A 80 3.98 8.60 -6.73
N ASP A 81 4.27 9.04 -5.51
CA ASP A 81 5.64 9.14 -4.98
C ASP A 81 6.16 7.79 -4.48
N LYS A 82 5.24 6.90 -4.09
CA LYS A 82 5.54 5.55 -3.62
C LYS A 82 4.49 4.57 -4.11
N VAL A 83 4.97 3.38 -4.45
CA VAL A 83 4.15 2.21 -4.77
C VAL A 83 4.57 1.12 -3.80
N VAL A 84 3.61 0.32 -3.33
CA VAL A 84 3.88 -0.91 -2.59
C VAL A 84 3.09 -2.04 -3.23
N VAL A 85 3.81 -3.09 -3.61
CA VAL A 85 3.23 -4.34 -4.10
C VAL A 85 3.26 -5.35 -2.96
N SER A 86 2.11 -5.62 -2.37
CA SER A 86 2.03 -6.59 -1.27
C SER A 86 2.03 -8.01 -1.83
N ILE A 87 3.00 -8.82 -1.40
CA ILE A 87 3.12 -10.22 -1.76
C ILE A 87 2.89 -11.06 -0.51
N THR A 88 1.80 -11.83 -0.50
CA THR A 88 1.51 -12.77 0.58
C THR A 88 1.90 -14.17 0.15
N ARG A 89 2.87 -14.74 0.85
CA ARG A 89 3.35 -16.10 0.65
C ARG A 89 2.78 -17.01 1.73
N PHE A 90 2.19 -18.12 1.32
CA PHE A 90 1.72 -19.17 2.21
C PHE A 90 2.72 -20.32 2.25
N SER A 91 2.73 -21.08 3.33
CA SER A 91 3.47 -22.33 3.41
C SER A 91 2.52 -23.36 4.01
N ASP A 92 2.01 -24.22 3.15
CA ASP A 92 1.15 -25.32 3.53
C ASP A 92 2.00 -26.61 3.55
N PRO A 93 2.05 -27.34 4.68
CA PRO A 93 2.77 -28.61 4.77
C PRO A 93 2.38 -29.64 3.70
N ASP A 94 1.13 -29.62 3.23
CA ASP A 94 0.60 -30.60 2.28
C ASP A 94 0.97 -30.28 0.82
N VAL A 95 1.25 -29.00 0.53
CA VAL A 95 1.60 -28.53 -0.83
C VAL A 95 3.11 -28.27 -0.97
N GLY A 96 3.84 -28.28 0.14
CA GLY A 96 5.27 -28.08 0.20
C GLY A 96 5.66 -26.60 0.39
N ARG A 97 6.98 -26.35 0.38
CA ARG A 97 7.52 -25.02 0.65
C ARG A 97 7.37 -24.12 -0.57
N ALA A 98 6.75 -22.96 -0.37
CA ALA A 98 6.70 -21.91 -1.38
C ALA A 98 8.12 -21.42 -1.77
N PRO A 99 8.35 -21.08 -3.05
CA PRO A 99 9.58 -20.44 -3.50
C PRO A 99 10.01 -19.24 -2.63
N GLU A 100 11.31 -19.06 -2.47
CA GLU A 100 11.86 -17.83 -1.89
C GLU A 100 11.67 -16.64 -2.83
N LEU A 101 11.49 -15.43 -2.28
CA LEU A 101 11.28 -14.23 -3.09
C LEU A 101 12.47 -13.91 -4.01
N SER A 102 13.68 -14.35 -3.69
CA SER A 102 14.84 -14.27 -4.58
C SER A 102 14.73 -15.14 -5.83
N ALA A 103 13.82 -16.12 -5.83
CA ALA A 103 13.49 -16.99 -6.95
C ALA A 103 12.08 -16.69 -7.51
N VAL A 104 11.53 -15.51 -7.23
CA VAL A 104 10.27 -15.04 -7.78
C VAL A 104 10.53 -13.79 -8.60
N TRP A 105 10.12 -13.81 -9.86
CA TRP A 105 10.08 -12.62 -10.71
C TRP A 105 8.71 -11.96 -10.59
N ILE A 106 8.72 -10.66 -10.37
CA ILE A 106 7.52 -9.83 -10.31
C ILE A 106 7.49 -9.02 -11.61
N GLU A 107 6.38 -9.05 -12.32
CA GLU A 107 6.16 -8.25 -13.52
C GLU A 107 4.95 -7.34 -13.33
N ALA A 108 5.12 -6.06 -13.61
CA ALA A 108 4.07 -5.06 -13.71
C ALA A 108 3.84 -4.70 -15.17
N GLN A 109 2.61 -4.89 -15.65
CA GLN A 109 2.19 -4.56 -17.00
C GLN A 109 1.34 -3.27 -16.99
N LEU A 110 1.78 -2.27 -17.75
CA LEU A 110 1.25 -0.92 -17.84
C LEU A 110 0.90 -0.64 -19.32
N ASP A 111 -0.35 -0.81 -19.73
CA ASP A 111 -0.85 -0.53 -21.10
C ASP A 111 0.14 -0.91 -22.23
N GLY A 112 0.55 -2.19 -22.29
CA GLY A 112 1.44 -2.71 -23.32
C GLY A 112 2.94 -2.52 -23.08
N ARG A 113 3.33 -1.92 -21.95
CA ARG A 113 4.71 -1.90 -21.45
C ARG A 113 4.82 -2.82 -20.25
N SER A 114 5.97 -3.49 -20.08
CA SER A 114 6.24 -4.25 -18.86
C SER A 114 7.49 -3.74 -18.13
N LEU A 115 7.43 -3.85 -16.81
CA LEU A 115 8.54 -3.62 -15.89
C LEU A 115 8.65 -4.85 -15.02
N GLY A 116 9.84 -5.38 -14.83
CA GLY A 116 10.00 -6.55 -13.98
C GLY A 116 11.23 -6.47 -13.10
N TRP A 117 11.17 -7.19 -12.00
CA TRP A 117 12.22 -7.26 -10.99
C TRP A 117 12.17 -8.59 -10.23
N LEU A 118 13.29 -8.98 -9.63
CA LEU A 118 13.31 -10.09 -8.68
C LEU A 118 12.66 -9.64 -7.36
N GLY A 119 11.97 -10.55 -6.66
CA GLY A 119 11.40 -10.28 -5.35
C GLY A 119 12.43 -9.84 -4.31
N SER A 120 13.70 -10.24 -4.44
CA SER A 120 14.80 -9.72 -3.62
C SER A 120 15.13 -8.24 -3.87
N ASP A 121 14.74 -7.70 -5.02
CA ASP A 121 14.95 -6.30 -5.43
C ASP A 121 13.66 -5.46 -5.35
N GLN A 122 12.71 -5.87 -4.51
CA GLN A 122 11.36 -5.29 -4.42
C GLN A 122 11.36 -3.76 -4.33
N ALA A 123 12.15 -3.17 -3.41
CA ALA A 123 12.20 -1.72 -3.23
C ALA A 123 12.69 -0.95 -4.48
N LYS A 124 13.57 -1.57 -5.29
CA LYS A 124 14.03 -0.99 -6.55
C LYS A 124 12.93 -1.09 -7.62
N GLY A 125 12.26 -2.23 -7.70
CA GLY A 125 11.14 -2.46 -8.60
C GLY A 125 9.96 -1.52 -8.35
N GLU A 126 9.54 -1.40 -7.09
CA GLU A 126 8.48 -0.48 -6.65
C GLU A 126 8.80 0.97 -6.96
N ARG A 127 10.06 1.39 -6.78
CA ARG A 127 10.49 2.74 -7.17
C ARG A 127 10.42 2.97 -8.68
N ALA A 128 10.83 1.99 -9.49
CA ALA A 128 10.72 2.08 -10.94
C ALA A 128 9.26 2.12 -11.40
N LEU A 129 8.37 1.36 -10.74
CA LEU A 129 6.93 1.40 -10.98
C LEU A 129 6.32 2.75 -10.60
N ALA A 130 6.70 3.34 -9.46
CA ALA A 130 6.25 4.68 -9.06
C ALA A 130 6.63 5.75 -10.08
N GLN A 131 7.88 5.68 -10.58
CA GLN A 131 8.37 6.58 -11.63
C GLN A 131 7.60 6.39 -12.94
N ALA A 132 7.33 5.14 -13.34
CA ALA A 132 6.59 4.86 -14.55
C ALA A 132 5.14 5.35 -14.49
N LEU A 133 4.44 5.10 -13.37
CA LEU A 133 3.08 5.58 -13.13
C LEU A 133 3.01 7.11 -13.06
N SER A 134 4.02 7.76 -12.48
CA SER A 134 4.12 9.22 -12.46
C SER A 134 4.36 9.82 -13.85
N ALA A 135 5.11 9.13 -14.71
CA ALA A 135 5.42 9.59 -16.06
C ALA A 135 4.25 9.39 -17.04
N ALA A 136 3.53 8.29 -16.91
CA ALA A 136 2.36 7.98 -17.72
C ALA A 136 1.37 7.15 -16.89
N TRP A 137 0.18 7.69 -16.67
CA TRP A 137 -0.86 7.03 -15.91
C TRP A 137 -1.69 6.12 -16.83
N PRO A 138 -1.63 4.78 -16.68
CA PRO A 138 -2.40 3.86 -17.50
C PRO A 138 -3.83 3.71 -16.98
N ASN A 139 -4.70 3.10 -17.79
CA ASN A 139 -6.04 2.73 -17.33
C ASN A 139 -6.04 1.42 -16.52
N ARG A 140 -5.08 0.53 -16.79
CA ARG A 140 -5.00 -0.80 -16.22
C ARG A 140 -3.58 -1.11 -15.77
N LEU A 141 -3.46 -1.80 -14.64
CA LEU A 141 -2.20 -2.37 -14.18
C LEU A 141 -2.42 -3.85 -13.82
N VAL A 142 -1.59 -4.72 -14.37
CA VAL A 142 -1.55 -6.14 -13.96
C VAL A 142 -0.22 -6.40 -13.27
N ILE A 143 -0.28 -7.00 -12.09
CA ILE A 143 0.90 -7.49 -11.37
C ILE A 143 0.89 -9.02 -11.42
N GLU A 144 1.96 -9.61 -11.93
CA GLU A 144 2.15 -11.05 -12.05
C GLU A 144 3.38 -11.50 -11.28
N LEU A 145 3.28 -12.67 -10.64
CA LEU A 145 4.38 -13.36 -9.98
C LEU A 145 4.74 -14.60 -10.79
N HIS A 146 6.02 -14.82 -11.06
CA HIS A 146 6.52 -15.94 -11.84
C HIS A 146 7.61 -16.68 -11.08
N ALA A 147 7.62 -18.01 -11.18
CA ALA A 147 8.68 -18.85 -10.64
C ALA A 147 9.96 -18.70 -11.47
N GLY A 148 11.07 -18.38 -10.82
CA GLY A 148 12.37 -18.16 -11.45
C GLY A 148 12.72 -16.69 -11.61
N ALA A 149 13.74 -16.41 -12.41
CA ALA A 149 14.35 -15.08 -12.52
C ALA A 149 13.85 -14.24 -13.72
N SER A 150 12.72 -14.62 -14.35
CA SER A 150 12.14 -13.89 -15.48
C SER A 150 10.65 -14.17 -15.64
N ALA A 151 9.98 -13.35 -16.46
CA ALA A 151 8.57 -13.50 -16.83
C ALA A 151 8.27 -14.79 -17.64
N ALA A 152 9.28 -15.44 -18.21
CA ALA A 152 9.12 -16.74 -18.86
C ALA A 152 8.85 -17.90 -17.86
N GLY A 153 9.02 -17.62 -16.56
CA GLY A 153 8.71 -18.54 -15.49
C GLY A 153 7.23 -18.89 -15.40
N ARG A 154 6.93 -20.04 -14.77
CA ARG A 154 5.55 -20.44 -14.47
C ARG A 154 4.88 -19.36 -13.61
N LYS A 155 3.71 -18.89 -14.02
CA LYS A 155 2.90 -17.94 -13.25
C LYS A 155 2.48 -18.58 -11.90
N LEU A 156 2.71 -17.85 -10.82
CA LEU A 156 2.43 -18.22 -9.44
C LEU A 156 1.20 -17.48 -8.91
N ALA A 157 1.04 -16.21 -9.24
CA ALA A 157 -0.13 -15.43 -8.90
C ALA A 157 -0.25 -14.23 -9.85
N ALA A 158 -1.43 -13.65 -9.95
CA ALA A 158 -1.66 -12.42 -10.67
C ALA A 158 -2.84 -11.64 -10.07
N ALA A 159 -2.76 -10.31 -10.14
CA ALA A 159 -3.85 -9.41 -9.80
C ALA A 159 -3.94 -8.31 -10.85
N GLU A 160 -5.17 -7.92 -11.17
CA GLU A 160 -5.47 -6.78 -12.02
C GLU A 160 -6.07 -5.65 -11.20
N PHE A 161 -5.69 -4.42 -11.54
CA PHE A 161 -6.15 -3.18 -10.92
C PHE A 161 -6.66 -2.22 -12.00
N ASP A 162 -7.86 -1.69 -11.77
CA ASP A 162 -8.43 -0.60 -12.56
C ASP A 162 -7.88 0.74 -12.04
N LEU A 163 -7.05 1.40 -12.86
CA LEU A 163 -6.44 2.70 -12.56
C LEU A 163 -7.20 3.85 -13.22
N SER A 164 -8.20 3.56 -14.06
CA SER A 164 -9.06 4.59 -14.68
C SER A 164 -9.92 5.33 -13.65
N VAL A 165 -10.19 4.69 -12.51
CA VAL A 165 -10.96 5.25 -11.38
C VAL A 165 -10.18 6.22 -10.49
N ARG A 166 -8.98 6.66 -10.89
CA ARG A 166 -8.19 7.66 -10.14
C ARG A 166 -9.00 8.89 -9.74
N GLY A 167 -9.87 9.41 -10.63
CA GLY A 167 -10.72 10.55 -10.31
C GLY A 167 -11.66 10.30 -9.11
N ALA A 168 -12.14 9.07 -8.93
CA ALA A 168 -12.93 8.68 -7.76
C ALA A 168 -12.06 8.59 -6.50
N ALA A 169 -10.80 8.14 -6.61
CA ALA A 169 -9.85 8.19 -5.49
C ALA A 169 -9.55 9.63 -5.03
N GLU A 170 -9.51 10.61 -5.95
CA GLU A 170 -9.39 12.04 -5.58
C GLU A 170 -10.61 12.56 -4.81
N VAL A 171 -11.82 12.11 -5.18
CA VAL A 171 -13.05 12.42 -4.42
C VAL A 171 -12.94 11.85 -3.02
N LEU A 172 -12.57 10.57 -2.88
CA LEU A 172 -12.39 9.92 -1.59
C LEU A 172 -11.30 10.61 -0.75
N ALA A 173 -10.20 11.08 -1.36
CA ALA A 173 -9.17 11.84 -0.65
C ALA A 173 -9.72 13.16 -0.08
N ARG A 174 -10.57 13.88 -0.84
CA ARG A 174 -11.24 15.09 -0.33
C ARG A 174 -12.19 14.79 0.83
N GLU A 175 -12.94 13.69 0.73
CA GLU A 175 -13.86 13.24 1.78
C GLU A 175 -13.12 12.84 3.05
N ALA A 176 -12.08 12.02 2.91
CA ALA A 176 -11.18 11.61 3.99
C ALA A 176 -10.56 12.83 4.68
N LEU A 177 -10.14 13.83 3.91
CA LEU A 177 -9.59 15.07 4.44
C LEU A 177 -10.61 15.88 5.25
N ALA A 178 -11.85 15.99 4.74
CA ALA A 178 -12.93 16.71 5.40
C ALA A 178 -13.42 16.01 6.67
N GLY A 179 -13.38 14.67 6.69
CA GLY A 179 -13.75 13.84 7.84
C GLY A 179 -12.64 13.65 8.87
N ARG A 180 -11.47 14.26 8.67
CA ARG A 180 -10.29 14.10 9.52
C ARG A 180 -10.57 14.60 10.95
N ALA A 181 -10.52 13.69 11.91
CA ALA A 181 -10.56 14.02 13.32
C ALA A 181 -9.11 14.15 13.84
N CYS A 182 -8.73 15.33 14.31
CA CYS A 182 -7.51 15.46 15.10
C CYS A 182 -7.87 15.05 16.54
N GLN A 183 -7.44 13.87 16.98
CA GLN A 183 -7.57 13.49 18.38
C GLN A 183 -6.54 14.26 19.19
N SER A 184 -7.02 15.16 20.05
CA SER A 184 -6.20 15.77 21.09
C SER A 184 -5.92 14.74 22.18
N GLY A 185 -4.70 14.21 22.20
CA GLY A 185 -4.15 13.50 23.35
C GLY A 185 -3.92 14.41 24.54
#